data_AF-A0A7W1U8A5-F1
#
_entry.id   AF-A0A7W1U8A5-F1
#
_cell.length_a   1.000
_cell.length_b   1.000
_cell.length_c   1.000
_cell.angle_alpha   90.00
_cell.angle_beta   90.00
_cell.angle_gamma   90.00
#
_symmetry.space_group_name_H-M   'P 1'
#
loop_
_entity.id
_entity.type
_entity.pdbx_description
1 polymer ?
#
loop_
_entity_poly.entity_id
_entity_poly.type
_entity_poly.pdbx_seq_one_letter_code
_entity_poly.pdbx_strand_id
1 'polypeptide(L)'
;MSTTSLLGYLAHEIIAPVTRKGLFAGRYVSFAEYLSHAQLLYELTAILGYMYRDKLEKFATLFSEPGRQADLAAFLATGSSVADRVAGLADEPKDVYDLFFESEGTKLMKAMQKGGATQFSDWSDLPKVWRLKLPIKLYFEHLCMTALEGIQLGSQYPEMTERLFSYRRDPAEWSAAYQFGLDIGPSAPETVPLPERQSEAKALIRPYVERVHPNLLADLGL
;
A
#
# COMPACT_ATOMS: atom_id res chain seq x y z
N MET A 1 10.66 15.68 1.87
CA MET A 1 9.51 14.78 2.06
C MET A 1 9.22 14.85 3.55
N SER A 2 8.02 15.26 3.93
CA SER A 2 7.68 15.41 5.35
C SER A 2 7.47 14.01 5.94
N THR A 3 8.31 13.61 6.88
CA THR A 3 8.16 12.37 7.67
C THR A 3 7.45 12.65 9.01
N THR A 4 6.75 13.77 9.10
CA THR A 4 6.11 14.25 10.33
C THR A 4 4.92 13.39 10.73
N SER A 5 4.19 12.81 9.78
CA SER A 5 3.11 11.86 10.03
C SER A 5 3.57 10.40 9.83
N LEU A 6 2.86 9.45 10.43
CA LEU A 6 3.11 8.02 10.23
C LEU A 6 3.00 7.62 8.75
N LEU A 7 2.06 8.20 8.00
CA LEU A 7 1.93 7.93 6.56
C LEU A 7 3.18 8.37 5.80
N GLY A 8 3.69 9.56 6.09
CA GLY A 8 4.93 10.05 5.48
C GLY A 8 6.16 9.25 5.91
N TYR A 9 6.20 8.80 7.17
CA TYR A 9 7.24 7.89 7.65
C TYR A 9 7.22 6.56 6.89
N LEU A 10 6.08 5.86 6.84
CA LEU A 10 5.94 4.57 6.16
C LEU A 10 6.19 4.68 4.66
N ALA A 11 5.63 5.69 3.99
CA ALA A 11 5.88 5.93 2.58
C ALA A 11 7.37 6.16 2.30
N HIS A 12 8.08 6.85 3.20
CA HIS A 12 9.52 7.05 3.08
C HIS A 12 10.30 5.75 3.25
N GLU A 13 10.06 5.01 4.34
CA GLU A 13 10.75 3.74 4.62
C GLU A 13 10.59 2.73 3.47
N ILE A 14 9.38 2.65 2.92
CA ILE A 14 9.07 1.74 1.82
C ILE A 14 9.76 2.16 0.51
N ILE A 15 9.71 3.44 0.12
CA ILE A 15 10.22 3.85 -1.21
C ILE A 15 11.70 4.23 -1.24
N ALA A 16 12.31 4.53 -0.08
CA ALA A 16 13.70 4.99 -0.01
C ALA A 16 14.72 4.00 -0.62
N PRO A 17 14.63 2.67 -0.39
CA PRO A 17 15.61 1.70 -0.90
C PRO A 17 15.70 1.67 -2.43
N VAL A 18 14.61 1.97 -3.13
CA VAL A 18 14.54 1.95 -4.60
C VAL A 18 14.62 3.34 -5.24
N THR A 19 14.76 4.38 -4.43
CA THR A 19 14.87 5.75 -4.94
C THR A 19 16.26 6.03 -5.51
N ARG A 20 16.30 6.47 -6.77
CA ARG A 20 17.54 6.75 -7.52
C ARG A 20 17.72 8.26 -7.74
N LYS A 21 18.96 8.70 -7.86
CA LYS A 21 19.31 10.09 -8.23
C LYS A 21 19.37 10.23 -9.75
N GLY A 22 18.62 11.18 -10.31
CA GLY A 22 18.75 11.60 -11.70
C GLY A 22 19.82 12.68 -11.86
N LEU A 23 20.48 12.71 -13.02
CA LEU A 23 21.52 13.69 -13.33
C LEU A 23 20.98 15.14 -13.34
N PHE A 24 19.72 15.35 -13.76
CA PHE A 24 19.09 16.69 -13.85
C PHE A 24 17.61 16.75 -13.41
N ALA A 25 16.97 15.61 -13.20
CA ALA A 25 15.52 15.51 -12.94
C ALA A 25 15.16 15.29 -11.46
N GLY A 26 16.13 15.43 -10.55
CA GLY A 26 15.94 15.12 -9.13
C GLY A 26 15.87 13.60 -8.87
N ARG A 27 15.21 13.20 -7.78
CA ARG A 27 15.08 11.79 -7.38
C ARG A 27 13.88 11.14 -8.09
N TYR A 28 14.07 9.90 -8.52
CA TYR A 28 13.05 9.12 -9.22
C TYR A 28 13.05 7.65 -8.78
N VAL A 29 11.99 6.95 -9.13
CA VAL A 29 11.85 5.48 -9.06
C VAL A 29 11.30 4.99 -10.39
N SER A 30 11.54 3.73 -10.79
CA SER A 30 10.84 3.21 -11.96
C SER A 30 9.36 2.98 -11.66
N PHE A 31 8.52 2.99 -12.69
CA PHE A 31 7.08 2.75 -12.56
C PHE A 31 6.79 1.42 -11.84
N ALA A 32 7.49 0.36 -12.21
CA ALA A 32 7.30 -0.94 -11.61
C ALA A 32 7.73 -1.00 -10.15
N GLU A 33 8.92 -0.46 -9.83
CA GLU A 33 9.36 -0.36 -8.45
C GLU A 33 8.35 0.45 -7.62
N TYR A 34 7.83 1.56 -8.15
CA TYR A 34 6.79 2.33 -7.48
C TYR A 34 5.55 1.49 -7.19
N LEU A 35 5.00 0.81 -8.19
CA LEU A 35 3.75 0.06 -8.06
C LEU A 35 3.89 -1.09 -7.06
N SER A 36 5.00 -1.85 -7.12
CA SER A 36 5.29 -2.91 -6.17
C SER A 36 5.42 -2.39 -4.74
N HIS A 37 6.11 -1.26 -4.54
CA HIS A 37 6.27 -0.67 -3.21
C HIS A 37 4.97 -0.01 -2.70
N ALA A 38 4.15 0.54 -3.59
CA ALA A 38 2.81 1.03 -3.26
C ALA A 38 1.91 -0.12 -2.77
N GLN A 39 1.97 -1.29 -3.41
CA GLN A 39 1.25 -2.48 -2.94
C GLN A 39 1.73 -2.92 -1.55
N LEU A 40 3.06 -3.00 -1.33
CA LEU A 40 3.60 -3.35 0.00
C LEU A 40 3.14 -2.37 1.08
N LEU A 41 3.13 -1.07 0.77
CA LEU A 41 2.63 -0.04 1.67
C LEU A 41 1.15 -0.21 1.96
N TYR A 42 0.34 -0.50 0.93
CA TYR A 42 -1.10 -0.74 1.04
C TYR A 42 -1.39 -1.97 1.92
N GLU A 43 -0.67 -3.08 1.70
CA GLU A 43 -0.79 -4.29 2.51
C GLU A 43 -0.46 -4.02 3.97
N LEU A 44 0.70 -3.41 4.22
CA LEU A 44 1.14 -3.05 5.56
C LEU A 44 0.11 -2.18 6.29
N THR A 45 -0.41 -1.15 5.61
CA THR A 45 -1.32 -0.21 6.26
C THR A 45 -2.73 -0.78 6.40
N ALA A 46 -3.13 -1.74 5.56
CA ALA A 46 -4.33 -2.55 5.78
C ALA A 46 -4.21 -3.42 7.03
N ILE A 47 -3.06 -4.04 7.29
CA ILE A 47 -2.82 -4.74 8.55
C ILE A 47 -2.94 -3.77 9.74
N LEU A 48 -2.34 -2.58 9.66
CA LEU A 48 -2.45 -1.58 10.72
C LEU A 48 -3.90 -1.12 10.94
N GLY A 49 -4.65 -0.84 9.87
CA GLY A 49 -6.06 -0.48 9.93
C GLY A 49 -6.89 -1.58 10.61
N TYR A 50 -6.64 -2.83 10.26
CA TYR A 50 -7.30 -3.99 10.85
C TYR A 50 -7.00 -4.13 12.35
N MET A 51 -5.73 -3.98 12.74
CA MET A 51 -5.29 -4.08 14.13
C MET A 51 -5.86 -2.99 15.04
N TYR A 52 -5.97 -1.78 14.51
CA TYR A 52 -6.33 -0.59 15.27
C TYR A 52 -7.78 -0.14 15.04
N ARG A 53 -8.62 -0.93 14.36
CA ARG A 53 -10.01 -0.59 14.03
C ARG A 53 -10.84 -0.16 15.25
N ASP A 54 -10.72 -0.87 16.37
CA ASP A 54 -11.49 -0.60 17.60
C ASP A 54 -10.95 0.63 18.37
N LYS A 55 -9.80 1.16 17.96
CA LYS A 55 -9.14 2.33 18.53
C LYS A 55 -8.70 3.30 17.42
N LEU A 56 -9.49 3.39 16.34
CA LEU A 56 -9.11 4.10 15.13
C LEU A 56 -8.85 5.59 15.38
N GLU A 57 -9.64 6.24 16.26
CA GLU A 57 -9.41 7.64 16.64
C GLU A 57 -8.06 7.84 17.35
N LYS A 58 -7.70 6.95 18.28
CA LYS A 58 -6.38 6.99 18.93
C LYS A 58 -5.27 6.77 17.91
N PHE A 59 -5.41 5.78 17.04
CA PHE A 59 -4.44 5.50 15.99
C PHE A 59 -4.31 6.65 14.98
N ALA A 60 -5.42 7.34 14.66
CA ALA A 60 -5.44 8.52 13.79
C ALA A 60 -4.56 9.65 14.31
N THR A 61 -4.28 9.73 15.60
CA THR A 61 -3.33 10.69 16.18
C THR A 61 -1.96 10.63 15.51
N LEU A 62 -1.54 9.46 15.03
CA LEU A 62 -0.24 9.28 14.38
C LEU A 62 -0.18 9.89 12.97
N PHE A 63 -1.31 10.24 12.38
CA PHE A 63 -1.37 10.73 11.00
C PHE A 63 -2.43 11.80 10.72
N SER A 64 -3.08 12.33 11.75
CA SER A 64 -3.97 13.49 11.68
C SER A 64 -3.30 14.72 12.28
N GLU A 65 -3.81 15.89 11.92
CA GLU A 65 -3.51 17.11 12.67
C GLU A 65 -4.11 17.03 14.09
N PRO A 66 -3.51 17.70 15.10
CA PRO A 66 -4.09 17.80 16.43
C PRO A 66 -5.52 18.37 16.39
N GLY A 67 -6.47 17.68 17.02
CA GLY A 67 -7.88 18.07 17.05
C GLY A 67 -8.71 17.59 15.86
N ARG A 68 -8.13 16.83 14.91
CA ARG A 68 -8.80 16.31 13.71
C ARG A 68 -8.96 14.79 13.71
N GLN A 69 -8.65 14.12 14.83
CA GLN A 69 -8.63 12.65 14.95
C GLN A 69 -10.01 12.04 14.66
N ALA A 70 -11.06 12.56 15.32
CA ALA A 70 -12.43 12.08 15.14
C ALA A 70 -12.94 12.29 13.71
N ASP A 71 -12.67 13.45 13.11
CA ASP A 71 -13.04 13.75 11.72
C ASP A 71 -12.37 12.79 10.74
N LEU A 72 -11.08 12.48 10.95
CA LEU A 72 -10.36 11.54 10.11
C LEU A 72 -10.85 10.09 10.29
N ALA A 73 -11.13 9.68 11.52
CA ALA A 73 -11.71 8.37 11.79
C ALA A 73 -13.10 8.22 11.14
N ALA A 74 -13.92 9.27 11.19
CA ALA A 74 -15.22 9.31 10.50
C ALA A 74 -15.05 9.25 8.96
N PHE A 75 -14.09 9.99 8.40
CA PHE A 75 -13.76 9.92 6.98
C PHE A 75 -13.35 8.49 6.56
N LEU A 76 -12.51 7.82 7.35
CA LEU A 76 -12.10 6.44 7.07
C LEU A 76 -13.28 5.45 7.18
N ALA A 77 -14.20 5.66 8.12
CA ALA A 77 -15.37 4.80 8.29
C ALA A 77 -16.44 4.99 7.20
N THR A 78 -16.46 6.14 6.52
CA THR A 78 -17.51 6.51 5.55
C THR A 78 -17.02 6.71 4.12
N GLY A 79 -15.69 6.74 3.91
CA GLY A 79 -15.11 6.92 2.59
C GLY A 79 -15.50 5.79 1.63
N SER A 80 -15.57 6.10 0.34
CA SER A 80 -15.93 5.12 -0.69
C SER A 80 -14.73 4.49 -1.38
N SER A 81 -13.49 4.94 -1.14
CA SER A 81 -12.35 4.60 -2.02
C SER A 81 -12.13 3.09 -2.22
N VAL A 82 -12.19 2.30 -1.14
CA VAL A 82 -12.10 0.84 -1.19
C VAL A 82 -13.34 0.23 -1.85
N ALA A 83 -14.54 0.74 -1.55
CA ALA A 83 -15.78 0.27 -2.16
C ALA A 83 -15.80 0.54 -3.67
N ASP A 84 -15.36 1.72 -4.11
CA ASP A 84 -15.24 2.12 -5.50
C ASP A 84 -14.23 1.23 -6.23
N ARG A 85 -13.13 0.86 -5.56
CA ARG A 85 -12.13 -0.08 -6.09
C ARG A 85 -12.74 -1.46 -6.28
N VAL A 86 -13.42 -1.99 -5.27
CA VAL A 86 -14.10 -3.30 -5.34
C VAL A 86 -15.19 -3.31 -6.41
N ALA A 87 -15.99 -2.24 -6.51
CA ALA A 87 -17.03 -2.10 -7.53
C ALA A 87 -16.48 -2.00 -8.96
N GLY A 88 -15.21 -1.61 -9.11
CA GLY A 88 -14.52 -1.56 -10.40
C GLY A 88 -13.94 -2.90 -10.87
N LEU A 89 -13.95 -3.92 -10.02
CA LEU A 89 -13.44 -5.25 -10.37
C LEU A 89 -14.53 -6.08 -11.04
N ALA A 90 -14.14 -6.90 -12.02
CA ALA A 90 -15.06 -7.82 -12.69
C ALA A 90 -15.47 -8.99 -11.77
N ASP A 91 -14.53 -9.44 -10.95
CA ASP A 91 -14.69 -10.54 -10.00
C ASP A 91 -14.27 -10.08 -8.60
N GLU A 92 -14.71 -10.83 -7.58
CA GLU A 92 -14.25 -10.59 -6.21
C GLU A 92 -12.73 -10.83 -6.11
N PRO A 93 -11.94 -9.89 -5.54
CA PRO A 93 -10.49 -10.00 -5.51
C PRO A 93 -10.06 -11.15 -4.61
N LYS A 94 -9.15 -12.02 -5.07
CA LYS A 94 -8.69 -13.17 -4.28
C LYS A 94 -7.62 -12.77 -3.26
N ASP A 95 -6.75 -11.84 -3.66
CA ASP A 95 -5.68 -11.30 -2.84
C ASP A 95 -5.52 -9.78 -3.04
N VAL A 96 -4.56 -9.19 -2.33
CA VAL A 96 -4.32 -7.75 -2.40
C VAL A 96 -3.79 -7.32 -3.77
N TYR A 97 -3.15 -8.23 -4.52
CA TYR A 97 -2.70 -7.94 -5.88
C TYR A 97 -3.90 -7.71 -6.79
N ASP A 98 -4.89 -8.61 -6.77
CA ASP A 98 -6.14 -8.48 -7.54
C ASP A 98 -6.90 -7.19 -7.16
N LEU A 99 -6.96 -6.87 -5.85
CA LEU A 99 -7.63 -5.68 -5.38
C LEU A 99 -6.95 -4.40 -5.87
N PHE A 100 -5.63 -4.29 -5.66
CA PHE A 100 -4.92 -3.03 -5.71
C PHE A 100 -4.04 -2.86 -6.95
N PHE A 101 -3.24 -3.87 -7.33
CA PHE A 101 -2.09 -3.69 -8.22
C PHE A 101 -2.50 -3.29 -9.64
N GLU A 102 -3.44 -4.02 -10.24
CA GLU A 102 -3.91 -3.74 -11.60
C GLU A 102 -4.67 -2.41 -11.70
N SER A 103 -5.61 -2.19 -10.77
CA SER A 103 -6.43 -0.99 -10.73
C SER A 103 -5.58 0.26 -10.47
N GLU A 104 -4.59 0.17 -9.59
CA GLU A 104 -3.65 1.26 -9.32
C GLU A 104 -2.70 1.53 -10.50
N GLY A 105 -2.13 0.48 -11.09
CA GLY A 105 -1.27 0.64 -12.27
C GLY A 105 -2.01 1.32 -13.43
N THR A 106 -3.26 0.92 -13.67
CA THR A 106 -4.12 1.52 -14.68
C THR A 106 -4.44 2.99 -14.37
N LYS A 107 -4.77 3.31 -13.12
CA LYS A 107 -5.03 4.68 -12.67
C LYS A 107 -3.81 5.58 -12.87
N LEU A 108 -2.62 5.10 -12.52
CA LEU A 108 -1.36 5.83 -12.69
C LEU A 108 -1.03 6.04 -14.16
N MET A 109 -1.18 5.02 -15.02
CA MET A 109 -0.96 5.17 -16.45
C MET A 109 -1.90 6.21 -17.07
N LYS A 110 -3.19 6.20 -16.70
CA LYS A 110 -4.16 7.23 -17.12
C LYS A 110 -3.75 8.64 -16.64
N ALA A 111 -3.27 8.78 -15.41
CA ALA A 111 -2.79 10.06 -14.88
C ALA A 111 -1.55 10.55 -15.65
N MET A 112 -0.60 9.65 -15.92
CA MET A 112 0.60 9.94 -16.71
C MET A 112 0.26 10.31 -18.15
N GLN A 113 -0.71 9.64 -18.77
CA GLN A 113 -1.19 9.95 -20.11
C GLN A 113 -1.77 11.35 -20.17
N LYS A 114 -2.67 11.70 -19.22
CA LYS A 114 -3.22 13.06 -19.10
C LYS A 114 -2.13 14.12 -18.88
N GLY A 115 -1.08 13.77 -18.15
CA GLY A 115 0.09 14.63 -17.93
C GLY A 115 1.10 14.66 -19.08
N GLY A 116 0.85 13.96 -20.19
CA GLY A 116 1.76 13.90 -21.35
C GLY A 116 3.05 13.10 -21.13
N ALA A 117 3.15 12.33 -20.04
CA ALA A 117 4.33 11.53 -19.71
C ALA A 117 4.39 10.18 -20.43
N THR A 118 3.26 9.72 -20.98
CA THR A 118 3.14 8.49 -21.77
C THR A 118 1.94 8.59 -22.71
N GLN A 119 1.88 7.75 -23.74
CA GLN A 119 0.67 7.56 -24.55
C GLN A 119 -0.17 6.37 -24.08
N PHE A 120 0.38 5.52 -23.22
CA PHE A 120 -0.22 4.27 -22.77
C PHE A 120 -1.14 4.47 -21.56
N SER A 121 -2.28 3.80 -21.54
CA SER A 121 -3.29 3.93 -20.47
C SER A 121 -3.93 2.62 -20.02
N ASP A 122 -3.70 1.53 -20.75
CA ASP A 122 -4.37 0.25 -20.53
C ASP A 122 -3.44 -0.74 -19.86
N TRP A 123 -4.00 -1.67 -19.09
CA TRP A 123 -3.22 -2.68 -18.35
C TRP A 123 -2.31 -3.51 -19.26
N SER A 124 -2.76 -3.83 -20.48
CA SER A 124 -1.97 -4.55 -21.47
C SER A 124 -0.69 -3.80 -21.92
N ASP A 125 -0.62 -2.49 -21.70
CA ASP A 125 0.56 -1.68 -22.01
C ASP A 125 1.57 -1.60 -20.85
N LEU A 126 1.28 -2.19 -19.70
CA LEU A 126 2.13 -2.17 -18.52
C LEU A 126 3.62 -2.48 -18.82
N PRO A 127 3.98 -3.49 -19.65
CA PRO A 127 5.38 -3.77 -19.97
C PRO A 127 6.09 -2.60 -20.66
N LYS A 128 5.35 -1.75 -21.38
CA LYS A 128 5.90 -0.59 -22.12
C LYS A 128 6.21 0.57 -21.18
N VAL A 129 5.53 0.66 -20.04
CA VAL A 129 5.74 1.74 -19.05
C VAL A 129 6.61 1.31 -17.86
N TRP A 130 6.91 0.01 -17.71
CA TRP A 130 7.61 -0.58 -16.56
C TRP A 130 8.87 0.18 -16.12
N ARG A 131 9.63 0.71 -17.08
CA ARG A 131 10.90 1.42 -16.87
C ARG A 131 10.78 2.94 -16.87
N LEU A 132 9.58 3.50 -17.02
CA LEU A 132 9.37 4.95 -16.97
C LEU A 132 9.77 5.48 -15.60
N LYS A 133 10.44 6.64 -15.59
CA LYS A 133 10.93 7.28 -14.37
C LYS A 133 9.84 8.15 -13.77
N LEU A 134 9.42 7.82 -12.56
CA LEU A 134 8.47 8.59 -11.77
C LEU A 134 9.23 9.54 -10.83
N PRO A 135 9.07 10.87 -10.98
CA PRO A 135 9.69 11.81 -10.05
C PRO A 135 9.08 11.66 -8.66
N ILE A 136 9.87 11.23 -7.67
CA ILE A 136 9.36 10.92 -6.32
C ILE A 136 8.62 12.11 -5.70
N LYS A 137 9.07 13.34 -5.97
CA LYS A 137 8.40 14.55 -5.46
C LYS A 137 6.91 14.60 -5.81
N LEU A 138 6.52 14.10 -6.99
CA LEU A 138 5.14 14.11 -7.47
C LEU A 138 4.33 12.94 -6.92
N TYR A 139 4.96 11.77 -6.74
CA TYR A 139 4.25 10.53 -6.41
C TYR A 139 4.32 10.18 -4.91
N PHE A 140 5.07 10.92 -4.11
CA PHE A 140 5.16 10.69 -2.67
C PHE A 140 3.84 10.96 -1.94
N GLU A 141 3.14 12.03 -2.30
CA GLU A 141 1.80 12.32 -1.74
C GLU A 141 0.80 11.22 -2.08
N HIS A 142 0.92 10.66 -3.28
CA HIS A 142 0.10 9.53 -3.69
C HIS A 142 0.39 8.28 -2.84
N LEU A 143 1.64 8.01 -2.46
CA LEU A 143 1.95 6.94 -1.51
C LEU A 143 1.32 7.17 -0.13
N CYS A 144 1.29 8.41 0.36
CA CYS A 144 0.59 8.71 1.61
C CYS A 144 -0.92 8.43 1.50
N MET A 145 -1.53 8.72 0.35
CA MET A 145 -2.93 8.39 0.09
C MET A 145 -3.16 6.89 -0.05
N THR A 146 -2.25 6.16 -0.70
CA THR A 146 -2.25 4.69 -0.74
C THR A 146 -2.18 4.10 0.67
N ALA A 147 -1.31 4.64 1.53
CA ALA A 147 -1.23 4.20 2.92
C ALA A 147 -2.56 4.43 3.66
N LEU A 148 -3.18 5.61 3.48
CA LEU A 148 -4.47 5.93 4.09
C LEU A 148 -5.59 5.01 3.58
N GLU A 149 -5.62 4.72 2.28
CA GLU A 149 -6.57 3.79 1.67
C GLU A 149 -6.41 2.37 2.22
N GLY A 150 -5.17 1.90 2.43
CA GLY A 150 -4.92 0.62 3.10
C GLY A 150 -5.47 0.63 4.53
N ILE A 151 -5.23 1.69 5.32
CA ILE A 151 -5.82 1.82 6.68
C ILE A 151 -7.34 1.70 6.60
N GLN A 152 -7.97 2.35 5.62
CA GLN A 152 -9.41 2.26 5.39
C GLN A 152 -9.86 0.82 5.11
N LEU A 153 -9.17 0.08 4.22
CA LEU A 153 -9.49 -1.32 3.93
C LEU A 153 -9.50 -2.14 5.22
N GLY A 154 -8.42 -2.05 5.98
CA GLY A 154 -8.24 -2.81 7.21
C GLY A 154 -9.29 -2.51 8.26
N SER A 155 -9.61 -1.22 8.46
CA SER A 155 -10.52 -0.80 9.53
C SER A 155 -11.99 -1.03 9.18
N GLN A 156 -12.38 -0.79 7.93
CA GLN A 156 -13.78 -0.81 7.49
C GLN A 156 -14.21 -2.20 6.96
N TYR A 157 -13.29 -3.00 6.42
CA TYR A 157 -13.58 -4.30 5.82
C TYR A 157 -12.72 -5.42 6.45
N PRO A 158 -12.91 -5.73 7.75
CA PRO A 158 -12.06 -6.69 8.45
C PRO A 158 -12.16 -8.12 7.88
N GLU A 159 -13.35 -8.57 7.50
CA GLU A 159 -13.55 -9.90 6.91
C GLU A 159 -12.87 -10.04 5.55
N MET A 160 -12.99 -9.01 4.70
CA MET A 160 -12.28 -8.95 3.42
C MET A 160 -10.77 -8.95 3.67
N THR A 161 -10.29 -8.15 4.62
CA THR A 161 -8.87 -8.08 4.97
C THR A 161 -8.34 -9.46 5.37
N GLU A 162 -9.01 -10.17 6.27
CA GLU A 162 -8.64 -11.54 6.66
C GLU A 162 -8.61 -12.48 5.46
N ARG A 163 -9.61 -12.41 4.58
CA ARG A 163 -9.71 -13.23 3.38
C ARG A 163 -8.54 -12.99 2.43
N LEU A 164 -8.22 -11.73 2.12
CA LEU A 164 -7.13 -11.36 1.21
C LEU A 164 -5.76 -11.80 1.74
N PHE A 165 -5.51 -11.68 3.04
CA PHE A 165 -4.25 -12.10 3.65
C PHE A 165 -4.15 -13.59 3.94
N SER A 166 -5.27 -14.31 3.93
CA SER A 166 -5.31 -15.76 4.08
C SER A 166 -5.28 -16.51 2.75
N TYR A 167 -5.20 -15.79 1.62
CA TYR A 167 -5.16 -16.39 0.30
C TYR A 167 -3.95 -17.33 0.15
N ARG A 168 -4.22 -18.50 -0.43
CA ARG A 168 -3.22 -19.51 -0.79
C ARG A 168 -3.15 -19.57 -2.30
N ARG A 169 -1.96 -19.35 -2.85
CA ARG A 169 -1.75 -19.45 -4.30
C ARG A 169 -1.97 -20.87 -4.76
N ASP A 170 -2.60 -21.01 -5.93
CA ASP A 170 -2.75 -22.31 -6.56
C ASP A 170 -1.36 -22.88 -6.91
N PRO A 171 -0.96 -24.04 -6.34
CA PRO A 171 0.32 -24.67 -6.65
C PRO A 171 0.49 -24.98 -8.14
N ALA A 172 -0.59 -25.28 -8.86
CA ALA A 172 -0.55 -25.57 -10.29
C ALA A 172 -0.25 -24.32 -11.11
N GLU A 173 -0.95 -23.21 -10.85
CA GLU A 173 -0.66 -21.92 -11.50
C GLU A 173 0.77 -21.45 -11.20
N TRP A 174 1.22 -21.60 -9.94
CA TRP A 174 2.58 -21.25 -9.54
C TRP A 174 3.64 -22.09 -10.25
N SER A 175 3.43 -23.41 -10.31
CA SER A 175 4.35 -24.33 -10.98
C SER A 175 4.42 -24.03 -12.48
N ALA A 176 3.29 -23.74 -13.12
CA ALA A 176 3.26 -23.32 -14.53
C ALA A 176 4.05 -22.03 -14.73
N ALA A 177 3.82 -21.00 -13.91
CA ALA A 177 4.54 -19.74 -13.94
C ALA A 177 6.07 -19.91 -13.83
N TYR A 178 6.53 -20.78 -12.91
CA TYR A 178 7.93 -21.14 -12.77
C TYR A 178 8.48 -21.84 -14.03
N GLN A 179 7.74 -22.81 -14.57
CA GLN A 179 8.12 -23.52 -15.80
C GLN A 179 8.19 -22.61 -17.04
N PHE A 180 7.40 -21.54 -17.07
CA PHE A 180 7.47 -20.51 -18.11
C PHE A 180 8.63 -19.52 -17.94
N GLY A 181 9.48 -19.71 -16.94
CA GLY A 181 10.73 -18.95 -16.76
C GLY A 181 10.59 -17.66 -15.96
N LEU A 182 9.51 -17.48 -15.19
CA LEU A 182 9.48 -16.43 -14.19
C LEU A 182 10.54 -16.71 -13.11
N ASP A 183 11.25 -15.65 -12.70
CA ASP A 183 12.25 -15.71 -11.63
C ASP A 183 11.57 -15.79 -10.25
N ILE A 184 10.97 -16.95 -9.98
CA ILE A 184 10.25 -17.29 -8.76
C ILE A 184 10.72 -18.66 -8.24
N GLY A 185 10.38 -19.00 -6.99
CA GLY A 185 10.69 -20.31 -6.43
C GLY A 185 9.92 -21.46 -7.10
N PRO A 186 10.41 -22.70 -7.04
CA PRO A 186 9.75 -23.87 -7.66
C PRO A 186 8.44 -24.27 -6.98
N SER A 187 8.20 -23.81 -5.75
CA SER A 187 7.00 -24.06 -4.95
C SER A 187 6.34 -22.74 -4.55
N ALA A 188 5.01 -22.74 -4.47
CA ALA A 188 4.27 -21.59 -3.99
C ALA A 188 4.73 -21.23 -2.56
N PRO A 189 4.92 -19.93 -2.25
CA PRO A 189 5.28 -19.52 -0.91
C PRO A 189 4.14 -19.85 0.05
N GLU A 190 4.50 -20.20 1.28
CA GLU A 190 3.51 -20.35 2.34
C GLU A 190 2.84 -19.01 2.66
N THR A 191 1.55 -19.05 2.95
CA THR A 191 0.82 -17.87 3.40
C THR A 191 1.31 -17.49 4.79
N VAL A 192 1.89 -16.29 4.92
CA VAL A 192 2.27 -15.73 6.22
C VAL A 192 1.01 -15.50 7.07
N PRO A 193 0.88 -16.14 8.24
CA PRO A 193 -0.28 -15.98 9.12
C PRO A 193 -0.52 -14.52 9.50
N LEU A 194 -1.79 -14.14 9.64
CA LEU A 194 -2.17 -12.78 10.01
C LEU A 194 -1.51 -12.28 11.32
N PRO A 195 -1.42 -13.07 12.41
CA PRO A 195 -0.74 -12.64 13.64
C PRO A 195 0.74 -12.30 13.45
N GLU A 196 1.43 -13.00 12.54
CA GLU A 196 2.84 -12.71 12.23
C GLU A 196 2.97 -11.38 11.49
N ARG A 197 2.13 -11.13 10.47
CA ARG A 197 2.05 -9.84 9.77
C ARG A 197 1.74 -8.68 10.73
N GLN A 198 0.88 -8.91 11.71
CA GLN A 198 0.56 -7.93 12.75
C GLN A 198 1.79 -7.60 13.63
N SER A 199 2.58 -8.61 13.98
CA SER A 199 3.83 -8.42 14.75
C SER A 199 4.85 -7.63 13.94
N GLU A 200 5.02 -7.94 12.66
CA GLU A 200 5.90 -7.20 11.75
C GLU A 200 5.46 -5.75 11.58
N ALA A 201 4.16 -5.52 11.38
CA ALA A 201 3.59 -4.18 11.25
C ALA A 201 3.83 -3.33 12.51
N LYS A 202 3.69 -3.93 13.70
CA LYS A 202 4.03 -3.27 14.97
C LYS A 202 5.51 -2.92 15.07
N ALA A 203 6.38 -3.88 14.74
CA ALA A 203 7.83 -3.67 14.78
C ALA A 203 8.25 -2.51 13.87
N LEU A 204 7.60 -2.37 12.71
CA LEU A 204 7.89 -1.31 11.75
C LEU A 204 7.44 0.08 12.23
N ILE A 205 6.29 0.21 12.89
CA ILE A 205 5.80 1.53 13.36
C ILE A 205 6.36 1.94 14.72
N ARG A 206 6.84 0.99 15.54
CA ARG A 206 7.34 1.26 16.90
C ARG A 206 8.38 2.38 16.94
N PRO A 207 9.45 2.39 16.12
CA PRO A 207 10.47 3.44 16.20
C PRO A 207 9.91 4.85 15.95
N TYR A 208 8.89 4.96 15.09
CA TYR A 208 8.19 6.22 14.86
C TYR A 208 7.38 6.64 16.09
N VAL A 209 6.60 5.73 16.67
CA VAL A 209 5.74 6.03 17.83
C VAL A 209 6.60 6.39 19.06
N GLU A 210 7.66 5.65 19.34
CA GLU A 210 8.59 5.95 20.44
C GLU A 210 9.18 7.35 20.35
N ARG A 211 9.49 7.80 19.12
CA ARG A 211 10.11 9.11 18.88
C ARG A 211 9.10 10.25 18.89
N VAL A 212 7.93 10.08 18.29
CA VAL A 212 7.01 11.19 17.97
C VAL A 212 5.81 11.23 18.93
N HIS A 213 5.30 10.07 19.35
CA HIS A 213 4.11 9.94 20.20
C HIS A 213 4.32 8.87 21.29
N PRO A 214 5.34 9.00 22.17
CA PRO A 214 5.65 7.95 23.15
C PRO A 214 4.50 7.66 24.11
N ASN A 215 3.61 8.63 24.33
CA ASN A 215 2.41 8.48 25.13
C ASN A 215 1.39 7.49 24.55
N LEU A 216 1.51 7.11 23.28
CA LEU A 216 0.61 6.17 22.60
C LEU A 216 1.11 4.71 22.61
N LEU A 217 2.32 4.41 23.10
CA LEU A 217 2.88 3.05 23.06
C LEU A 217 1.97 2.03 23.78
N ALA A 218 1.58 2.33 25.02
CA ALA A 218 0.72 1.46 25.81
C ALA A 218 -0.68 1.32 25.18
N ASP A 219 -1.25 2.43 24.71
CA ASP A 219 -2.58 2.45 24.07
C ASP A 219 -2.62 1.63 22.78
N LEU A 220 -1.54 1.66 22.01
CA LEU A 220 -1.40 0.90 20.78
C LEU A 220 -0.93 -0.54 21.03
N GLY A 221 -0.43 -0.88 22.22
CA GLY A 221 0.15 -2.19 22.48
C GLY A 221 1.38 -2.43 21.61
N LEU A 222 2.17 -1.35 21.46
CA LEU A 222 3.51 -1.36 20.89
C LEU A 222 4.46 -1.57 22.05
#